data_AF-A0A7G8ED91-F1
#
_entry.id   AF-A0A7G8ED91-F1
#
_cell.length_a   1.000
_cell.length_b   1.000
_cell.length_c   1.000
_cell.angle_alpha   90.00
_cell.angle_beta   90.00
_cell.angle_gamma   90.00
#
_symmetry.space_group_name_H-M   'P 1'
#
loop_
_entity.id
_entity.type
_entity.pdbx_description
1 polymer ?
#
loop_
_entity_poly.entity_id
_entity_poly.type
_entity_poly.pdbx_seq_one_letter_code
_entity_poly.pdbx_strand_id
1 'polypeptide(L)'
;MWTSHPDRRQKPRISGAQGWLMNRQEGLVVRFQQAMPTSHAEWVWVETGRLIAPGQATPEHRRRMLLVNAIKAFETMRLTGWERTIAHW
;
A
#
# COMPACT_ATOMS: atom_id res chain seq x y z
N MET A 1 -12.92 -8.71 37.04
CA MET A 1 -13.17 -9.11 35.63
C MET A 1 -13.24 -7.84 34.80
N TRP A 2 -12.17 -7.48 34.09
CA TRP A 2 -12.21 -6.39 33.12
C TRP A 2 -12.75 -6.95 31.80
N THR A 3 -13.93 -6.52 31.40
CA THR A 3 -14.41 -6.69 30.04
C THR A 3 -13.75 -5.64 29.17
N SER A 4 -12.69 -6.05 28.46
CA SER A 4 -12.13 -5.29 27.35
C SER A 4 -13.23 -5.07 26.33
N HIS A 5 -13.79 -3.86 26.29
CA HIS A 5 -14.60 -3.42 25.17
C HIS A 5 -13.69 -3.43 23.93
N PRO A 6 -14.02 -4.18 22.87
CA PRO A 6 -13.31 -4.01 21.61
C PRO A 6 -13.62 -2.58 21.16
N ASP A 7 -12.58 -1.76 21.06
CA ASP A 7 -12.65 -0.40 20.52
C ASP A 7 -13.30 -0.45 19.13
N ARG A 8 -14.61 -0.17 19.09
CA ARG A 8 -15.44 -0.13 17.87
C ARG A 8 -15.11 1.08 16.98
N ARG A 9 -13.94 1.71 17.14
CA ARG A 9 -13.47 2.85 16.33
C ARG A 9 -12.27 2.53 15.45
N GLN A 10 -11.81 1.28 15.38
CA GLN A 10 -11.10 0.84 14.19
C GLN A 10 -12.12 0.50 13.10
N LYS A 11 -12.80 1.53 12.57
CA LYS A 11 -13.17 1.46 11.15
C LYS A 11 -11.88 1.09 10.43
N PRO A 12 -11.84 0.08 9.54
CA PRO A 12 -10.67 -0.07 8.70
C PRO A 12 -10.52 1.29 8.04
N ARG A 13 -9.47 2.04 8.40
CA ARG A 13 -9.07 3.19 7.62
C ARG A 13 -8.67 2.57 6.32
N ILE A 14 -9.63 2.40 5.42
CA ILE A 14 -9.40 2.19 3.99
C ILE A 14 -8.75 3.49 3.54
N SER A 15 -7.50 3.66 3.96
CA SER A 15 -6.66 4.78 3.62
C SER A 15 -6.41 4.57 2.15
N GLY A 16 -6.70 5.57 1.31
CA GLY A 16 -6.55 5.47 -0.15
C GLY A 16 -5.21 4.87 -0.60
N ALA A 17 -4.19 4.93 0.26
CA ALA A 17 -2.87 4.33 0.18
C ALA A 17 -2.74 2.83 0.53
N GLN A 18 -3.77 1.99 0.38
CA GLN A 18 -3.61 0.54 0.54
C GLN A 18 -3.93 -0.21 -0.74
N GLY A 19 -3.15 -1.25 -1.02
CA GLY A 19 -3.32 -2.17 -2.13
C GLY A 19 -2.26 -2.00 -3.21
N TRP A 20 -2.53 -2.63 -4.34
CA TRP A 20 -1.58 -2.77 -5.43
C TRP A 20 -1.90 -1.82 -6.58
N LEU A 21 -0.85 -1.23 -7.15
CA LEU A 21 -0.89 -0.48 -8.38
C LEU A 21 0.08 -1.09 -9.39
N MET A 22 -0.23 -0.92 -10.68
CA MET A 22 0.54 -1.44 -11.79
C MET A 22 0.69 -0.37 -12.85
N ASN A 23 1.91 -0.19 -13.35
CA ASN A 23 2.17 0.49 -14.61
C ASN A 23 2.31 -0.57 -15.72
N ARG A 24 1.31 -0.68 -16.59
CA ARG A 24 1.34 -1.66 -17.69
C ARG A 24 2.40 -1.35 -18.75
N GLN A 25 2.68 -0.07 -18.97
CA GLN A 25 3.63 0.37 -20.01
C GLN A 25 5.06 -0.01 -19.62
N GLU A 26 5.39 0.14 -18.34
CA GLU A 26 6.73 -0.14 -17.81
C GLU A 26 6.84 -1.55 -17.19
N GLY A 27 5.75 -2.30 -17.07
CA GLY A 27 5.73 -3.61 -16.42
C GLY A 27 6.05 -3.54 -14.91
N LEU A 28 5.76 -2.41 -14.27
CA LEU A 28 6.08 -2.17 -12.85
C LEU A 28 4.86 -2.42 -11.96
N VAL A 29 5.12 -2.88 -10.74
CA VAL A 29 4.11 -3.08 -9.70
C VAL A 29 4.57 -2.41 -8.41
N VAL A 30 3.64 -1.80 -7.70
CA VAL A 30 3.88 -1.28 -6.35
C VAL A 30 2.77 -1.72 -5.41
N ARG A 31 3.16 -2.19 -4.23
CA ARG A 31 2.25 -2.51 -3.13
C ARG A 31 2.39 -1.45 -2.05
N PHE A 32 1.26 -0.91 -1.63
CA PHE A 32 1.17 -0.12 -0.41
C PHE A 32 0.44 -0.93 0.66
N GLN A 33 1.10 -1.17 1.78
CA GLN A 33 0.56 -1.92 2.90
C GLN A 33 0.79 -1.16 4.20
N GLN A 34 -0.22 -1.06 5.05
CA GLN A 34 -0.06 -0.43 6.35
C GLN A 34 1.05 -1.15 7.16
N ALA A 35 1.99 -0.36 7.65
CA ALA A 35 3.04 -0.83 8.54
C ALA A 35 2.61 -0.60 9.99
N MET A 36 3.31 -1.25 10.92
CA MET A 36 3.07 -1.07 12.34
C MET A 36 3.26 0.41 12.73
N PRO A 37 2.24 1.06 13.31
CA PRO A 37 2.34 2.45 13.73
C PRO A 37 3.33 2.57 14.89
N THR A 38 3.93 3.74 15.04
CA THR A 38 4.67 4.12 16.26
C THR A 38 3.84 5.14 17.05
N SER A 39 4.22 5.41 18.30
CA SER A 39 3.54 6.43 19.13
C SER A 39 3.51 7.83 18.51
N HIS A 40 4.39 8.09 17.54
CA HIS A 40 4.59 9.41 16.93
C HIS A 40 4.14 9.49 15.47
N ALA A 41 3.90 8.36 14.78
CA ALA A 41 3.61 8.37 13.35
C ALA A 41 2.95 7.08 12.83
N GLU A 42 2.15 7.25 11.78
CA GLU A 42 1.60 6.16 10.98
C GLU A 42 2.46 5.91 9.74
N TRP A 43 2.65 4.64 9.42
CA TRP A 43 3.60 4.21 8.40
C TRP A 43 2.95 3.26 7.41
N VAL A 44 3.48 3.26 6.19
CA VAL A 44 3.11 2.36 5.10
C VAL A 44 4.38 1.74 4.54
N TRP A 45 4.39 0.43 4.38
CA TRP A 45 5.34 -0.27 3.54
C TRP A 45 5.00 0.00 2.08
N VAL A 46 5.99 0.53 1.35
CA VAL A 46 5.93 0.69 -0.10
C VAL A 46 6.96 -0.26 -0.68
N GLU A 47 6.45 -1.24 -1.40
CA GLU A 47 7.24 -2.27 -2.05
C GLU A 47 7.08 -2.13 -3.55
N THR A 48 8.17 -2.09 -4.31
CA THR A 48 8.14 -2.02 -5.77
C THR A 48 8.72 -3.29 -6.36
N GLY A 49 8.23 -3.67 -7.53
CA GLY A 49 8.65 -4.86 -8.23
C GLY A 49 8.29 -4.82 -9.70
N ARG A 50 8.52 -5.94 -10.38
CA ARG A 50 8.19 -6.10 -11.81
C ARG A 50 7.17 -7.20 -12.01
N LEU A 51 6.28 -7.02 -12.98
CA LEU A 51 5.44 -8.10 -13.49
C LEU A 51 6.33 -9.13 -14.20
N ILE A 52 6.09 -10.40 -13.89
CA ILE A 52 6.70 -11.52 -14.62
C ILE A 52 5.65 -12.23 -15.49
N ALA A 53 4.39 -12.18 -15.09
CA ALA A 53 3.25 -12.72 -15.79
C ALA A 53 1.98 -11.94 -15.39
N PRO A 54 0.86 -12.06 -16.13
CA PRO A 54 -0.40 -11.45 -15.73
C PRO A 54 -0.79 -11.87 -14.31
N GLY A 55 -0.88 -10.90 -13.39
CA GLY A 55 -1.24 -11.15 -11.99
C GLY A 55 -0.11 -11.61 -11.08
N GLN A 56 1.12 -11.78 -11.58
CA GLN A 56 2.27 -12.22 -10.78
C GLN A 56 3.45 -11.26 -10.94
N ALA A 57 4.04 -10.88 -9.82
CA ALA A 57 5.18 -9.97 -9.76
C ALA A 57 6.32 -10.54 -8.91
N THR A 58 7.49 -9.91 -9.00
CA THR A 58 8.64 -10.16 -8.12
C THR A 58 9.01 -8.87 -7.41
N PRO A 59 9.15 -8.85 -6.06
CA PRO A 59 9.53 -7.66 -5.33
C PRO A 59 11.02 -7.36 -5.53
N GLU A 60 11.35 -6.09 -5.72
CA GLU A 60 12.73 -5.62 -5.93
C GLU A 60 13.20 -4.70 -4.79
N HIS A 61 12.34 -3.78 -4.34
CA HIS A 61 12.68 -2.83 -3.30
C HIS A 61 11.56 -2.69 -2.28
N ARG A 62 11.94 -2.39 -1.04
CA ARG A 62 11.02 -2.15 0.07
C ARG A 62 11.49 -0.96 0.90
N ARG A 63 10.57 -0.05 1.22
CA ARG A 63 10.83 1.07 2.12
C ARG A 63 9.61 1.41 2.98
N ARG A 64 9.84 2.09 4.11
CA ARG A 64 8.76 2.72 4.89
C ARG A 64 8.54 4.14 4.41
N MET A 65 7.28 4.55 4.42
CA MET A 65 6.86 5.91 4.14
C MET A 65 5.80 6.35 5.15
N LEU A 66 5.83 7.63 5.54
CA LEU A 66 4.75 8.20 6.38
C LEU A 66 3.41 8.06 5.65
N LEU A 67 2.34 7.75 6.38
CA LEU A 67 1.02 7.52 5.80
C LEU A 67 0.56 8.69 4.92
N VAL A 68 0.76 9.94 5.35
CA VAL A 68 0.40 11.13 4.58
C VAL A 68 1.13 11.19 3.23
N ASN A 69 2.40 10.79 3.19
CA ASN A 69 3.19 10.75 1.96
C ASN A 69 2.77 9.55 1.08
N ALA A 70 2.40 8.44 1.71
CA ALA A 70 1.87 7.27 1.02
C ALA A 70 0.54 7.54 0.32
N ILE A 71 -0.38 8.27 0.95
CA ILE A 71 -1.65 8.69 0.34
C ILE A 71 -1.38 9.55 -0.89
N LYS A 72 -0.55 10.58 -0.76
CA LYS A 72 -0.21 11.46 -1.88
C LYS A 72 0.45 10.68 -3.03
N ALA A 73 1.44 9.84 -2.74
CA ALA A 73 2.11 9.05 -3.77
C ALA A 73 1.15 8.09 -4.49
N PHE A 74 0.27 7.43 -3.74
CA PHE A 74 -0.73 6.52 -4.29
C PHE A 74 -1.70 7.24 -5.24
N GLU A 75 -2.22 8.40 -4.82
CA GLU A 75 -3.12 9.22 -5.62
C GLU A 75 -2.42 9.77 -6.86
N THR A 76 -1.20 10.29 -6.71
CA THR A 76 -0.39 10.78 -7.84
C THR A 76 -0.14 9.68 -8.86
N MET A 77 0.27 8.49 -8.43
CA MET A 77 0.48 7.35 -9.34
C MET A 77 -0.79 7.02 -10.12
N ARG A 78 -1.95 7.01 -9.47
CA ARG A 78 -3.23 6.80 -10.15
C ARG A 78 -3.54 7.89 -11.17
N LEU A 79 -3.27 9.15 -10.84
CA LEU A 79 -3.46 10.27 -11.77
C LEU A 79 -2.49 10.23 -12.95
N THR A 80 -1.29 9.64 -12.78
CA THR A 80 -0.29 9.47 -13.84
C THR A 80 -0.38 8.12 -14.56
N GLY A 81 -1.54 7.47 -14.52
CA GLY A 81 -1.82 6.28 -15.36
C GLY A 81 -1.50 4.93 -14.72
N TRP A 82 -1.17 4.87 -13.43
CA TRP A 82 -1.09 3.60 -12.71
C TRP A 82 -2.49 3.07 -12.38
N GLU A 83 -2.70 1.79 -12.60
CA GLU A 83 -3.99 1.15 -12.41
C GLU A 83 -4.00 0.25 -11.18
N ARG A 84 -5.17 0.11 -10.55
CA ARG A 84 -5.38 -0.92 -9.53
C ARG A 84 -5.20 -2.29 -10.16
N THR A 85 -4.54 -3.19 -9.45
CA THR A 85 -4.31 -4.57 -9.91
C THR A 85 -4.56 -5.58 -8.79
N ILE A 86 -4.79 -6.83 -9.19
CA ILE A 86 -4.78 -8.01 -8.30
C ILE A 86 -3.41 -8.69 -8.30
N ALA A 87 -2.44 -8.14 -9.03
CA ALA A 87 -1.09 -8.66 -9.05
C ALA A 87 -0.53 -8.70 -7.63
N HIS A 88 0.22 -9.75 -7.36
CA HIS A 88 0.87 -9.96 -6.07
C HIS A 88 2.18 -10.70 -6.26
N TRP A 89 2.98 -10.70 -5.20
CA TRP A 89 4.14 -11.56 -5.00
C TRP A 89 4.01 -12.26 -3.66
#